data_AF-A0A803MWT0-F1
#
_entry.id   AF-A0A803MWT0-F1
#
_cell.length_a   1.000
_cell.length_b   1.000
_cell.length_c   1.000
_cell.angle_alpha   90.00
_cell.angle_beta   90.00
_cell.angle_gamma   90.00
#
_symmetry.space_group_name_H-M   'P 1'
#
loop_
_entity.id
_entity.type
_entity.pdbx_description
1 polymer ?
#
loop_
_entity_poly.entity_id
_entity_poly.type
_entity_poly.pdbx_seq_one_letter_code
_entity_poly.pdbx_strand_id
1 'polypeptide(L)'
;MYILPSNSIDCGGDGNYSDKKTGLAWISDNGIMNQGKTVDIQSSNDEWEPYKKRRDFPTDDKKYCYTLDTKERRRYLVRETFLYGSTATADTYPSFLLYLDATKWATVTVFDGSRTYVKEMIIRAPSSSIDVCLCCATTGSPFISTLELRPLNLSMYATDYEDNFYMKVADRVNFGAPTKDPIREDL
;
A
#
# COMPACT_ATOMS: atom_id res chain seq x y z
N MET A 1 -7.66 9.11 25.69
CA MET A 1 -6.82 8.35 24.74
C MET A 1 -7.35 8.64 23.36
N TYR A 2 -6.64 9.42 22.54
CA TYR A 2 -7.08 9.71 21.17
C TYR A 2 -6.64 8.55 20.28
N ILE A 3 -7.60 7.77 19.78
CA ILE A 3 -7.36 6.80 18.71
C ILE A 3 -6.97 7.63 17.48
N LEU A 4 -5.78 7.37 16.93
CA LEU A 4 -5.37 8.00 15.68
C LEU A 4 -6.15 7.31 14.55
N PRO A 5 -6.68 8.05 13.57
CA PRO A 5 -7.35 7.43 12.44
C PRO A 5 -6.37 6.47 11.75
N SER A 6 -6.79 5.20 11.63
CA SER A 6 -6.13 4.23 10.77
C SER A 6 -6.91 4.18 9.47
N ASN A 7 -6.21 4.23 8.34
CA ASN A 7 -6.84 4.28 7.02
C ASN A 7 -6.49 3.01 6.25
N SER A 8 -7.49 2.37 5.65
CA SER A 8 -7.31 1.28 4.68
C SER A 8 -8.02 1.68 3.41
N ILE A 9 -7.26 1.90 2.36
CA ILE A 9 -7.74 2.41 1.09
C ILE A 9 -7.70 1.27 0.08
N ASP A 10 -8.88 0.92 -0.43
CA ASP A 10 -9.08 0.00 -1.54
C ASP A 10 -9.01 0.79 -2.85
N CYS A 11 -7.91 0.62 -3.58
CA CYS A 11 -7.57 1.47 -4.72
C CYS A 11 -8.31 1.00 -5.97
N GLY A 12 -9.22 1.83 -6.48
CA GLY A 12 -10.15 1.45 -7.53
C GLY A 12 -11.41 0.73 -7.03
N GLY A 13 -11.58 0.54 -5.72
CA GLY A 13 -12.79 -0.04 -5.14
C GLY A 13 -14.04 0.81 -5.40
N ASP A 14 -15.22 0.19 -5.42
CA ASP A 14 -16.48 0.87 -5.77
C ASP A 14 -17.13 1.62 -4.59
N GLY A 15 -16.74 1.29 -3.36
CA GLY A 15 -17.32 1.89 -2.16
C GLY A 15 -16.65 1.41 -0.87
N ASN A 16 -17.12 1.93 0.25
CA ASN A 16 -16.61 1.59 1.57
C ASN A 16 -17.27 0.31 2.08
N TYR A 17 -16.50 -0.53 2.78
CA TYR A 17 -17.01 -1.77 3.36
C TYR A 17 -16.18 -2.18 4.58
N SER A 18 -16.73 -3.08 5.39
CA SER A 18 -15.96 -3.79 6.41
C SER A 18 -15.57 -5.16 5.85
N ASP A 19 -14.28 -5.44 5.82
CA ASP A 19 -13.77 -6.73 5.39
C ASP A 19 -14.21 -7.81 6.38
N LYS A 20 -14.89 -8.84 5.86
CA LYS A 20 -15.42 -9.93 6.68
C LYS A 20 -14.32 -10.83 7.24
N LYS A 21 -13.16 -10.90 6.58
CA LYS A 21 -12.04 -11.75 7.01
C LYS A 21 -11.26 -11.12 8.16
N THR A 22 -10.97 -9.83 8.06
CA THR A 22 -10.12 -9.12 9.03
C THR A 22 -10.89 -8.22 9.98
N GLY A 23 -12.14 -7.86 9.70
CA GLY A 23 -12.91 -6.87 10.45
C GLY A 23 -12.54 -5.41 10.13
N LEU A 24 -11.50 -5.19 9.32
CA LEU A 24 -11.01 -3.86 8.97
C LEU A 24 -12.00 -3.08 8.11
N ALA A 25 -12.17 -1.80 8.41
CA ALA A 25 -12.90 -0.88 7.55
C ALA A 25 -12.02 -0.45 6.36
N TRP A 26 -12.50 -0.68 5.15
CA TRP A 26 -11.91 -0.25 3.89
C TRP A 26 -12.73 0.89 3.30
N ILE A 27 -12.01 1.92 2.83
CA ILE A 27 -12.60 3.02 2.07
C ILE A 27 -12.14 2.94 0.62
N SER A 28 -13.03 3.26 -0.31
CA SER A 28 -12.64 3.43 -1.71
C SER A 28 -11.74 4.65 -1.84
N ASP A 29 -10.78 4.60 -2.77
CA ASP A 29 -10.00 5.79 -3.14
C ASP A 29 -10.75 6.79 -4.02
N ASN A 30 -12.02 6.55 -4.32
CA ASN A 30 -12.83 7.47 -5.10
C ASN A 30 -13.04 8.78 -4.32
N GLY A 31 -12.72 9.91 -4.95
CA GLY A 31 -12.68 11.23 -4.29
C GLY A 31 -11.39 11.53 -3.51
N ILE A 32 -10.53 10.52 -3.27
CA ILE A 32 -9.15 10.71 -2.81
C ILE A 32 -8.21 10.83 -4.02
N MET A 33 -8.36 9.92 -4.98
CA MET A 33 -7.56 9.87 -6.20
C MET A 33 -8.45 10.00 -7.43
N ASN A 34 -8.35 11.15 -8.10
CA ASN A 34 -9.12 11.47 -9.31
C ASN A 34 -8.36 11.17 -10.61
N GLN A 35 -7.16 10.59 -10.52
CA GLN A 35 -6.33 10.22 -11.66
C GLN A 35 -6.27 8.70 -11.82
N GLY A 36 -5.79 8.24 -12.97
CA GLY A 36 -5.73 6.82 -13.30
C GLY A 36 -7.09 6.21 -13.60
N LYS A 37 -7.08 4.91 -13.94
CA LYS A 37 -8.25 4.11 -14.28
C LYS A 37 -8.37 2.94 -13.31
N THR A 38 -9.60 2.56 -12.97
CA THR A 38 -9.87 1.32 -12.26
C THR A 38 -9.75 0.13 -13.20
N VAL A 39 -9.12 -0.95 -12.73
CA VAL A 39 -8.99 -2.21 -13.45
C VAL A 39 -9.42 -3.36 -12.54
N ASP A 40 -10.30 -4.22 -13.05
CA ASP A 40 -10.68 -5.46 -12.38
C ASP A 40 -9.53 -6.47 -12.47
N ILE A 41 -9.12 -6.99 -11.32
CA ILE A 41 -8.07 -7.99 -11.22
C ILE A 41 -8.70 -9.37 -11.47
N GLN A 42 -8.33 -9.98 -12.59
CA GLN A 42 -8.65 -11.38 -12.85
C GLN A 42 -7.68 -12.24 -12.03
N SER A 43 -8.15 -12.70 -10.87
CA SER A 43 -7.40 -13.52 -9.91
C SER A 43 -8.09 -14.88 -9.79
N SER A 44 -7.34 -15.97 -9.97
CA SER A 44 -7.89 -17.33 -9.81
C SER A 44 -7.89 -17.82 -8.36
N ASN A 45 -7.18 -17.14 -7.46
CA ASN A 45 -6.78 -17.71 -6.16
C ASN A 45 -7.10 -16.82 -4.94
N ASP A 46 -7.37 -15.53 -5.12
CA ASP A 46 -7.58 -14.59 -4.01
C ASP A 46 -8.95 -13.93 -4.13
N GLU A 47 -9.92 -14.43 -3.34
CA GLU A 47 -11.28 -13.87 -3.24
C GLU A 47 -11.36 -12.68 -2.29
N TRP A 48 -10.24 -12.22 -1.76
CA TRP A 48 -10.21 -11.14 -0.79
C TRP A 48 -10.62 -9.81 -1.43
N GLU A 49 -11.63 -9.15 -0.86
CA GLU A 49 -12.29 -7.98 -1.45
C GLU A 49 -11.31 -6.87 -1.92
N PRO A 50 -10.29 -6.47 -1.14
CA PRO A 50 -9.34 -5.43 -1.54
C PRO A 50 -8.43 -5.81 -2.71
N TYR A 51 -8.46 -7.07 -3.17
CA TYR A 51 -7.66 -7.58 -4.28
C TYR A 51 -8.51 -7.87 -5.53
N LYS A 52 -9.76 -7.41 -5.56
CA LYS A 52 -10.61 -7.49 -6.76
C LYS A 52 -10.32 -6.40 -7.77
N LYS A 53 -9.81 -5.25 -7.33
CA LYS A 53 -9.55 -4.09 -8.18
C LYS A 53 -8.19 -3.47 -7.86
N ARG A 54 -7.70 -2.69 -8.82
CA ARG A 54 -6.55 -1.81 -8.67
C ARG A 54 -6.79 -0.51 -9.41
N ARG A 55 -5.98 0.50 -9.09
CA ARG A 55 -5.89 1.73 -9.87
C ARG A 55 -4.60 1.75 -10.68
N ASP A 56 -4.74 1.90 -12.00
CA ASP A 56 -3.63 2.03 -12.95
C ASP A 56 -3.44 3.50 -13.32
N PHE A 57 -2.22 3.99 -13.21
CA PHE A 57 -1.84 5.35 -13.57
C PHE A 57 -1.24 5.43 -14.97
N PRO A 58 -1.38 6.56 -15.67
CA PRO A 58 -0.70 6.78 -16.94
C PRO A 58 0.82 6.57 -16.84
N THR A 59 1.40 6.02 -17.91
CA THR A 59 2.85 5.92 -18.11
C THR A 59 3.37 7.28 -18.58
N ASP A 60 3.53 8.22 -17.65
CA ASP A 60 4.12 9.54 -17.88
C ASP A 60 5.11 9.92 -16.76
N ASP A 61 5.71 11.11 -16.87
CA ASP A 61 6.72 11.61 -15.92
C ASP A 61 6.10 12.21 -14.63
N LYS A 62 4.79 12.02 -14.42
CA LYS A 62 4.10 12.58 -13.25
C LYS A 62 4.21 11.65 -12.05
N LYS A 63 4.04 12.26 -10.87
CA LYS A 63 3.82 11.56 -9.60
C LYS A 63 2.33 11.53 -9.28
N TYR A 64 1.84 10.37 -8.91
CA TYR A 64 0.48 10.15 -8.44
C TYR A 64 0.54 9.85 -6.94
N CYS A 65 0.08 10.78 -6.12
CA CYS A 65 0.31 10.77 -4.67
C CYS A 65 -0.99 10.64 -3.89
N TYR A 66 -1.01 9.72 -2.95
CA TYR A 66 -2.03 9.64 -1.91
C TYR A 66 -1.53 10.41 -0.68
N THR A 67 -2.24 11.47 -0.32
CA THR A 67 -1.97 12.20 0.93
C THR A 67 -2.69 11.52 2.07
N LEU A 68 -1.95 11.13 3.09
CA LEU A 68 -2.45 10.44 4.27
C LEU A 68 -2.27 11.32 5.49
N ASP A 69 -3.36 11.55 6.22
CA ASP A 69 -3.33 12.31 7.47
C ASP A 69 -2.54 11.54 8.54
N THR A 70 -1.65 12.26 9.21
CA THR A 70 -0.85 11.74 10.31
C THR A 70 -0.86 12.73 11.47
N LYS A 71 -0.36 12.31 12.62
CA LYS A 71 -0.02 13.19 13.71
C LYS A 71 1.49 13.25 13.83
N GLU A 72 2.03 14.46 13.76
CA GLU A 72 3.46 14.69 13.86
C GLU A 72 4.06 13.95 15.06
N ARG A 73 5.25 13.37 14.87
CA ARG A 73 6.01 12.61 15.87
C ARG A 73 5.35 11.31 16.35
N ARG A 74 4.24 10.87 15.75
CA ARG A 74 3.66 9.53 15.96
C ARG A 74 4.22 8.54 14.97
N ARG A 75 4.30 7.27 15.36
CA ARG A 75 4.77 6.20 14.49
C ARG A 75 3.64 5.56 13.74
N TYR A 76 3.92 5.23 12.48
CA TYR A 76 2.99 4.58 11.58
C TYR A 76 3.68 3.48 10.80
N LEU A 77 2.95 2.39 10.57
CA LEU A 77 3.21 1.45 9.49
C LEU A 77 2.46 1.96 8.26
N VAL A 78 3.20 2.27 7.20
CA VAL A 78 2.68 2.47 5.85
C VAL A 78 2.86 1.16 5.10
N ARG A 79 1.77 0.62 4.56
CA ARG A 79 1.77 -0.66 3.83
C ARG A 79 1.03 -0.51 2.52
N GLU A 80 1.68 -0.91 1.45
CA GLU A 80 1.08 -0.97 0.12
C GLU A 80 1.10 -2.38 -0.43
N THR A 81 0.10 -2.68 -1.25
CA THR A 81 0.08 -3.92 -2.02
C THR A 81 -0.14 -3.66 -3.49
N PHE A 82 0.48 -4.53 -4.28
CA PHE A 82 0.45 -4.51 -5.73
C PHE A 82 0.12 -5.94 -6.19
N LEU A 83 -1.10 -6.16 -6.64
CA LEU A 83 -1.53 -7.38 -7.30
C LEU A 83 -1.90 -7.08 -8.75
N TYR A 84 -1.18 -7.69 -9.70
CA TYR A 84 -1.39 -7.42 -11.11
C TYR A 84 -2.50 -8.33 -11.73
N GLY A 85 -2.74 -9.51 -11.18
CA GLY A 85 -3.68 -10.48 -11.76
C GLY A 85 -3.15 -11.15 -13.02
N SER A 86 -3.82 -12.23 -13.44
CA SER A 86 -3.50 -12.94 -14.67
C SER A 86 -4.02 -12.15 -15.88
N THR A 87 -3.14 -11.82 -16.82
CA THR A 87 -3.55 -11.25 -18.11
C THR A 87 -3.76 -12.35 -19.13
N ALA A 88 -4.81 -12.25 -19.96
CA ALA A 88 -5.00 -13.11 -21.13
C ALA A 88 -3.99 -12.80 -22.24
N THR A 89 -3.36 -11.62 -22.18
CA THR A 89 -2.39 -11.08 -23.14
C THR A 89 -0.98 -11.10 -22.57
N ALA A 90 0.01 -11.27 -23.46
CA ALA A 90 1.45 -11.25 -23.15
C ALA A 90 1.98 -9.83 -22.94
N ASP A 91 1.32 -9.03 -22.11
CA ASP A 91 1.76 -7.66 -21.81
C ASP A 91 3.03 -7.67 -20.96
N THR A 92 3.89 -6.68 -21.21
CA THR A 92 5.12 -6.51 -20.41
C THR A 92 4.74 -6.11 -18.99
N TYR A 93 5.21 -6.86 -18.00
CA TYR A 93 4.93 -6.54 -16.60
C TYR A 93 5.46 -5.16 -16.19
N PRO A 94 4.72 -4.45 -15.32
CA PRO A 94 5.07 -3.11 -14.91
C PRO A 94 6.28 -3.06 -13.96
N SER A 95 7.07 -2.01 -14.12
CA SER A 95 8.18 -1.65 -13.24
C SER A 95 8.21 -0.13 -13.07
N PHE A 96 8.17 0.36 -11.84
CA PHE A 96 8.03 1.79 -11.53
C PHE A 96 8.62 2.13 -10.15
N LEU A 97 8.69 3.43 -9.84
CA LEU A 97 9.23 3.91 -8.58
C LEU A 97 8.13 4.27 -7.59
N LEU A 98 8.43 3.98 -6.32
CA LEU A 98 7.60 4.30 -5.17
C LEU A 98 8.36 5.27 -4.26
N TYR A 99 7.66 6.30 -3.80
CA TYR A 99 8.18 7.33 -2.93
C TYR A 99 7.30 7.51 -1.69
N LEU A 100 7.95 7.85 -0.59
CA LEU A 100 7.31 8.43 0.57
C LEU A 100 7.82 9.87 0.69
N ASP A 101 6.93 10.84 0.55
CA ASP A 101 7.25 12.25 0.31
C ASP A 101 8.27 12.40 -0.83
N ALA A 102 9.40 13.08 -0.57
CA ALA A 102 10.50 13.22 -1.52
C ALA A 102 11.46 12.02 -1.53
N THR A 103 11.31 11.07 -0.61
CA THR A 103 12.27 9.97 -0.38
C THR A 103 11.90 8.75 -1.22
N LYS A 104 12.85 8.27 -2.05
CA LYS A 104 12.66 7.01 -2.78
C LYS A 104 12.54 5.86 -1.79
N TRP A 105 11.41 5.17 -1.81
CA TRP A 105 11.14 4.02 -0.95
C TRP A 105 11.56 2.72 -1.65
N ALA A 106 11.08 2.49 -2.87
CA ALA A 106 11.35 1.25 -3.59
C ALA A 106 11.26 1.41 -5.11
N THR A 107 11.78 0.41 -5.82
CA THR A 107 11.35 0.09 -7.17
C THR A 107 10.39 -1.10 -7.05
N VAL A 108 9.18 -0.96 -7.61
CA VAL A 108 8.19 -2.02 -7.72
C VAL A 108 8.40 -2.67 -9.07
N THR A 109 8.59 -3.99 -9.11
CA THR A 109 8.78 -4.75 -10.34
C THR A 109 7.94 -6.01 -10.25
N VAL A 110 7.00 -6.14 -11.17
CA VAL A 110 6.15 -7.33 -11.30
C VAL A 110 6.85 -8.33 -12.24
N PHE A 111 6.78 -9.60 -11.88
CA PHE A 111 7.30 -10.72 -12.65
C PHE A 111 6.36 -11.92 -12.67
N ASP A 112 5.38 -11.94 -11.77
CA ASP A 112 4.29 -12.90 -11.72
C ASP A 112 3.00 -12.14 -11.39
N GLY A 113 2.05 -12.13 -12.32
CA GLY A 113 0.79 -11.42 -12.12
C GLY A 113 -0.07 -11.98 -10.99
N SER A 114 0.06 -13.28 -10.69
CA SER A 114 -0.70 -13.93 -9.61
C SER A 114 -0.14 -13.65 -8.22
N ARG A 115 1.06 -13.06 -8.12
CA ARG A 115 1.72 -12.77 -6.86
C ARG A 115 1.35 -11.38 -6.35
N THR A 116 0.99 -11.30 -5.09
CA THR A 116 0.89 -10.02 -4.38
C THR A 116 2.26 -9.56 -3.93
N TYR A 117 2.64 -8.36 -4.33
CA TYR A 117 3.85 -7.68 -3.88
C TYR A 117 3.50 -6.70 -2.77
N VAL A 118 4.20 -6.79 -1.64
CA VAL A 118 3.95 -5.94 -0.48
C VAL A 118 5.16 -5.04 -0.24
N LYS A 119 4.93 -3.76 0.04
CA LYS A 119 5.94 -2.82 0.53
C LYS A 119 5.48 -2.28 1.87
N GLU A 120 6.35 -2.38 2.87
CA GLU A 120 6.10 -1.82 4.21
C GLU A 120 7.23 -0.87 4.61
N MET A 121 6.84 0.22 5.24
CA MET A 121 7.74 1.21 5.82
C MET A 121 7.18 1.66 7.17
N ILE A 122 8.06 1.70 8.16
CA ILE A 122 7.76 2.30 9.45
C ILE A 122 8.42 3.67 9.48
N ILE A 123 7.60 4.66 9.82
CA ILE A 123 8.03 6.05 9.93
C ILE A 123 7.61 6.62 11.27
N ARG A 124 8.36 7.63 11.70
CA ARG A 124 7.85 8.65 12.60
C ARG A 124 7.39 9.82 11.74
N ALA A 125 6.11 10.15 11.80
CA ALA A 125 5.51 11.16 10.94
C ALA A 125 6.23 12.52 11.09
N PRO A 126 6.78 13.09 10.00
CA PRO A 126 7.52 14.36 10.04
C PRO A 126 6.58 15.57 10.10
N SER A 127 5.29 15.40 9.77
CA SER A 127 4.31 16.48 9.74
C SER A 127 2.89 15.95 10.09
N SER A 128 1.85 16.74 9.82
CA SER A 128 0.44 16.32 9.94
C SER A 128 -0.04 15.47 8.76
N SER A 129 0.78 15.26 7.74
CA SER A 129 0.47 14.37 6.63
C SER A 129 1.75 13.79 6.02
N ILE A 130 1.58 12.74 5.23
CA ILE A 130 2.63 12.16 4.38
C ILE A 130 2.03 11.89 3.00
N ASP A 131 2.86 11.96 1.97
CA ASP A 131 2.47 11.60 0.61
C ASP A 131 3.09 10.26 0.22
N VAL A 132 2.27 9.34 -0.26
CA VAL A 132 2.73 8.08 -0.85
C VAL A 132 2.54 8.16 -2.35
N CYS A 133 3.64 8.20 -3.10
CA CYS A 133 3.63 8.55 -4.52
C CYS A 133 4.16 7.43 -5.41
N LEU A 134 3.41 7.14 -6.47
CA LEU A 134 3.83 6.29 -7.58
C LEU A 134 4.33 7.17 -8.72
N CYS A 135 5.45 6.79 -9.34
CA CYS A 135 6.08 7.58 -10.40
C CYS A 135 6.86 6.70 -11.37
N CYS A 136 7.22 7.32 -12.50
CA CYS A 136 8.48 7.03 -13.18
C CYS A 136 8.50 5.58 -13.68
N ALA A 137 7.50 5.26 -14.50
CA ALA A 137 7.37 3.96 -15.11
C ALA A 137 8.58 3.67 -16.01
N THR A 138 9.25 2.56 -15.73
CA THR A 138 10.29 1.99 -16.62
C THR A 138 9.66 1.04 -17.62
N THR A 139 8.69 0.23 -17.19
CA THR A 139 7.86 -0.62 -18.04
C THR A 139 6.42 -0.62 -17.53
N GLY A 140 5.46 -0.80 -18.44
CA GLY A 140 4.03 -0.85 -18.10
C GLY A 140 3.52 0.42 -17.40
N SER A 141 2.32 0.32 -16.83
CA SER A 141 1.69 1.40 -16.07
C SER A 141 1.94 1.22 -14.56
N PRO A 142 2.28 2.27 -13.80
CA PRO A 142 2.28 2.21 -12.36
C PRO A 142 0.87 1.89 -11.86
N PHE A 143 0.76 1.10 -10.81
CA PHE A 143 -0.54 0.72 -10.27
C PHE A 143 -0.45 0.51 -8.77
N ILE A 144 -1.58 0.49 -8.08
CA ILE A 144 -1.69 0.17 -6.66
C ILE A 144 -3.01 -0.56 -6.39
N SER A 145 -2.98 -1.58 -5.53
CA SER A 145 -4.17 -2.35 -5.12
C SER A 145 -4.69 -1.85 -3.78
N THR A 146 -3.82 -1.74 -2.77
CA THR A 146 -4.23 -1.25 -1.45
C THR A 146 -3.19 -0.32 -0.84
N LEU A 147 -3.65 0.64 -0.04
CA LEU A 147 -2.80 1.51 0.79
C LEU A 147 -3.33 1.54 2.23
N GLU A 148 -2.48 1.19 3.18
CA GLU A 148 -2.82 1.13 4.60
C GLU A 148 -1.88 2.01 5.42
N LEU A 149 -2.47 2.77 6.34
CA LEU A 149 -1.77 3.55 7.36
C LEU A 149 -2.24 3.10 8.73
N ARG A 150 -1.34 2.49 9.51
CA ARG A 150 -1.63 2.01 10.86
C ARG A 150 -0.82 2.76 11.91
N PRO A 151 -1.46 3.43 12.88
CA PRO A 151 -0.73 3.98 14.02
C PRO A 151 -0.09 2.83 14.81
N LEU A 152 1.14 3.04 15.25
CA LEU A 152 1.85 2.09 16.10
C LEU A 152 1.93 2.62 17.53
N ASN A 153 2.08 1.70 18.49
CA ASN A 153 2.34 2.06 19.88
C ASN A 153 3.66 2.84 20.01
N LEU A 154 3.72 3.76 20.98
CA LEU A 154 4.85 4.68 21.14
C LEU A 154 6.18 3.99 21.49
N SER A 155 6.18 2.74 21.94
CA SER A 155 7.40 1.96 22.19
C SER A 155 7.77 1.05 21.01
N MET A 156 6.83 0.72 20.12
CA MET A 156 7.07 -0.18 19.00
C MET A 156 7.98 0.49 17.99
N TYR A 157 9.06 -0.22 17.64
CA TYR A 157 10.06 0.24 16.67
C TYR A 157 10.67 1.61 17.01
N ALA A 158 10.75 1.96 18.30
CA ALA A 158 11.44 3.17 18.73
C ALA A 158 12.95 3.03 18.50
N THR A 159 13.56 4.04 17.88
CA THR A 159 15.00 4.10 17.65
C THR A 159 15.49 5.55 17.64
N ASP A 160 16.75 5.77 18.06
CA ASP A 160 17.38 7.10 18.08
C ASP A 160 17.55 7.72 16.68
N TYR A 161 17.34 6.93 15.62
CA TYR A 161 17.56 7.32 14.22
C TYR A 161 16.28 7.64 13.45
N GLU A 162 15.10 7.47 14.05
CA GLU A 162 13.80 7.57 13.38
C GLU A 162 13.41 8.97 12.91
N ASP A 163 14.13 10.00 13.37
CA ASP A 163 13.98 11.38 12.89
C ASP A 163 14.69 11.61 11.55
N ASN A 164 15.68 10.77 11.22
CA ASN A 164 16.51 10.91 10.02
C ASN A 164 16.31 9.76 9.01
N PHE A 165 15.78 8.62 9.47
CA PHE A 165 15.70 7.41 8.67
C PHE A 165 14.35 6.71 8.84
N TYR A 166 13.90 6.10 7.74
CA TYR A 166 12.75 5.22 7.73
C TYR A 166 13.19 3.76 7.81
N MET A 167 12.36 2.91 8.42
CA MET A 167 12.60 1.47 8.45
C MET A 167 11.79 0.80 7.36
N LYS A 168 12.48 0.36 6.30
CA LYS A 168 11.91 -0.52 5.29
C LYS A 168 11.93 -1.96 5.80
N VAL A 169 10.83 -2.70 5.62
CA VAL A 169 10.79 -4.11 6.00
C VAL A 169 11.84 -4.91 5.21
N ALA A 170 12.62 -5.71 5.94
CA ALA A 170 13.49 -6.73 5.33
C ALA A 170 12.70 -8.02 5.12
N ASP A 171 12.11 -8.55 6.20
CA ASP A 171 11.22 -9.70 6.18
C ASP A 171 10.27 -9.67 7.38
N ARG A 172 9.14 -10.37 7.28
CA ARG A 172 8.19 -10.60 8.38
C ARG A 172 7.76 -12.07 8.35
N VAL A 173 8.27 -12.84 9.30
CA VAL A 173 8.10 -14.30 9.33
C VAL A 173 7.29 -14.70 10.56
N ASN A 174 6.20 -15.44 10.33
CA ASN A 174 5.43 -16.08 11.40
C ASN A 174 5.85 -17.56 11.52
N PHE A 175 6.73 -17.86 12.48
CA PHE A 175 7.20 -19.22 12.70
C PHE A 175 6.11 -20.09 13.33
N GLY A 176 5.84 -21.26 12.73
CA GLY A 176 4.86 -22.22 13.22
C GLY A 176 3.40 -21.90 12.86
N ALA A 177 3.18 -20.95 11.95
CA ALA A 177 1.84 -20.60 11.49
C ALA A 177 1.14 -21.78 10.78
N PRO A 178 -0.16 -22.03 11.05
CA PRO A 178 -0.92 -23.05 10.33
C PRO A 178 -1.29 -22.61 8.90
N THR A 179 -1.27 -21.30 8.61
CA THR A 179 -1.57 -20.73 7.29
C THR A 179 -0.50 -19.72 6.87
N LYS A 180 -0.50 -19.36 5.59
CA LYS A 180 0.37 -18.32 5.01
C LYS A 180 -0.26 -16.92 5.08
N ASP A 181 -1.39 -16.77 5.76
CA ASP A 181 -2.08 -15.50 5.84
C ASP A 181 -1.20 -14.45 6.55
N PRO A 182 -1.13 -13.22 6.02
CA PRO A 182 -0.37 -12.17 6.67
C PRO A 182 -1.03 -11.77 7.99
N ILE A 183 -0.23 -11.65 9.06
CA ILE A 183 -0.68 -11.06 10.32
C ILE A 183 -0.96 -9.56 10.09
N ARG A 184 -2.19 -9.16 10.33
CA ARG A 184 -2.63 -7.76 10.38
C ARG A 184 -2.98 -7.48 11.84
N GLU A 185 -2.16 -6.68 12.51
CA GLU A 185 -2.40 -6.26 13.89
C GLU A 185 -3.47 -5.16 13.88
N ASP A 186 -4.61 -5.42 14.50
CA ASP A 186 -5.56 -4.38 14.89
C ASP A 186 -5.03 -3.74 16.19
N LEU A 187 -4.53 -2.51 16.11
CA LEU A 187 -4.20 -1.68 17.27
C LEU A 187 -5.21 -0.56 17.45
#